data_AF-A0A6M4H4W2-F1
#
_entry.id   AF-A0A6M4H4W2-F1
#
_cell.length_a   1.000
_cell.length_b   1.000
_cell.length_c   1.000
_cell.angle_alpha   90.00
_cell.angle_beta   90.00
_cell.angle_gamma   90.00
#
_symmetry.space_group_name_H-M   'P 1'
#
loop_
_entity.id
_entity.type
_entity.pdbx_description
1 polymer ?
#
loop_
_entity_poly.entity_id
_entity_poly.type
_entity_poly.pdbx_seq_one_letter_code
_entity_poly.pdbx_strand_id
1 'polypeptide(L)'
;MLHRVLTLTSLVLALSAGAVPAHAQDRLGVMKAVAADIEKLKADFPQLQDFSAAKHLRSDPPSIGYGYRTHQAPKTGGWMSGVPHPDPDGVWFHIDLHDPDSNLQLHTQPAVVPTCLGKSRVSFLILDGKETRGLNGPIWQALVKQGARQCAVRSSGCPCES
;
A
#
# COMPACT_ATOMS: atom_id res chain seq x y z
N MET A 1 -44.24 -32.82 56.64
CA MET A 1 -43.66 -33.42 55.42
C MET A 1 -44.28 -32.72 54.23
N LEU A 2 -43.57 -31.78 53.59
CA LEU A 2 -44.01 -31.18 52.33
C LEU A 2 -42.76 -30.77 51.55
N HIS A 3 -42.57 -31.41 50.40
CA HIS A 3 -41.45 -31.23 49.48
C HIS A 3 -41.61 -29.91 48.72
N ARG A 4 -40.54 -29.12 48.59
CA ARG A 4 -40.47 -28.04 47.59
C ARG A 4 -39.19 -28.15 46.77
N VAL A 5 -39.42 -28.77 45.61
CA VAL A 5 -38.74 -28.77 44.32
C VAL A 5 -37.79 -27.59 44.09
N LEU A 6 -36.50 -27.90 43.90
CA LEU A 6 -35.52 -27.02 43.25
C LEU A 6 -35.82 -26.99 41.74
N THR A 7 -36.05 -25.81 41.17
CA THR A 7 -36.10 -25.62 39.71
C THR A 7 -34.78 -25.00 39.27
N LEU A 8 -33.93 -25.79 38.60
CA LEU A 8 -32.72 -25.29 37.92
C LEU A 8 -33.15 -24.51 36.67
N THR A 9 -32.90 -23.21 36.66
CA THR A 9 -33.04 -22.38 35.45
C THR A 9 -31.71 -22.39 34.70
N SER A 10 -31.62 -23.18 33.63
CA SER A 10 -30.47 -23.16 32.72
C SER A 10 -30.46 -21.86 31.92
N LEU A 11 -29.53 -20.96 32.25
CA LEU A 11 -29.26 -19.75 31.48
C LEU A 11 -28.37 -20.13 30.29
N VAL A 12 -28.97 -20.22 29.10
CA VAL A 12 -28.22 -20.37 27.84
C VAL A 12 -27.64 -19.00 27.46
N LEU A 13 -26.36 -18.78 27.74
CA LEU A 13 -25.62 -17.66 27.14
C LEU A 13 -25.42 -17.96 25.65
N ALA A 14 -26.27 -17.36 24.81
CA ALA A 14 -25.98 -17.25 23.40
C ALA A 14 -24.81 -16.28 23.21
N LEU A 15 -23.60 -16.82 23.02
CA LEU A 15 -22.48 -16.04 22.50
C LEU A 15 -22.80 -15.68 21.06
N SER A 16 -23.34 -14.47 20.87
CA SER A 16 -23.31 -13.80 19.58
C SER A 16 -21.85 -13.55 19.23
N ALA A 17 -21.23 -14.50 18.53
CA ALA A 17 -19.99 -14.26 17.82
C ALA A 17 -20.28 -13.16 16.78
N GLY A 18 -20.05 -11.91 17.18
CA GLY A 18 -20.07 -10.78 16.26
C GLY A 18 -19.10 -11.12 15.14
N ALA A 19 -19.62 -11.31 13.93
CA ALA A 19 -18.80 -11.40 12.74
C ALA A 19 -18.02 -10.09 12.65
N VAL A 20 -16.75 -10.11 13.07
CA VAL A 20 -15.82 -9.02 12.79
C VAL A 20 -15.79 -8.90 11.27
N PRO A 21 -16.20 -7.77 10.67
CA PRO A 21 -16.20 -7.63 9.24
C PRO A 21 -14.82 -7.96 8.71
N ALA A 22 -14.76 -8.85 7.71
CA ALA A 22 -13.54 -9.32 7.09
C ALA A 22 -12.60 -8.14 6.79
N HIS A 23 -11.55 -8.08 7.61
CA HIS A 23 -10.49 -7.08 7.74
C HIS A 23 -10.52 -5.94 6.72
N ALA A 24 -10.75 -4.72 7.20
CA ALA A 24 -9.96 -3.59 6.71
C ALA A 24 -8.51 -4.05 6.82
N GLN A 25 -7.89 -4.36 5.68
CA GLN A 25 -6.52 -4.85 5.63
C GLN A 25 -5.66 -3.89 6.45
N ASP A 26 -4.79 -4.41 7.31
CA ASP A 26 -3.84 -3.58 8.07
C ASP A 26 -2.86 -2.95 7.07
N ARG A 27 -3.28 -1.84 6.45
CA ARG A 27 -2.55 -1.12 5.41
C ARG A 27 -1.20 -0.69 5.93
N LEU A 28 -1.14 -0.27 7.20
CA LEU A 28 0.10 0.11 7.84
C LEU A 28 1.00 -1.10 8.05
N GLY A 29 0.47 -2.23 8.53
CA GLY A 29 1.22 -3.48 8.67
C GLY A 29 1.81 -3.97 7.35
N VAL A 30 1.03 -3.94 6.27
CA VAL A 30 1.50 -4.27 4.93
C VAL A 30 2.61 -3.31 4.48
N MET A 31 2.41 -2.00 4.64
CA MET A 31 3.42 -1.01 4.24
C MET A 31 4.70 -1.09 5.09
N LYS A 32 4.61 -1.48 6.37
CA LYS A 32 5.78 -1.82 7.19
C LYS A 32 6.55 -3.00 6.61
N ALA A 33 5.85 -4.05 6.19
CA ALA A 33 6.48 -5.23 5.59
C ALA A 33 7.15 -4.91 4.24
N VAL A 34 6.48 -4.13 3.38
CA VAL A 34 7.06 -3.63 2.12
C VAL A 34 8.30 -2.78 2.40
N ALA A 35 8.24 -1.82 3.31
CA ALA A 35 9.38 -0.96 3.66
C ALA A 35 10.57 -1.79 4.19
N ALA A 36 10.31 -2.78 5.05
CA ALA A 36 11.34 -3.68 5.56
C ALA A 36 11.98 -4.55 4.47
N ASP A 37 11.20 -4.99 3.47
CA ASP A 37 11.74 -5.73 2.33
C ASP A 37 12.55 -4.82 1.39
N ILE A 38 12.15 -3.56 1.18
CA ILE A 38 12.96 -2.57 0.45
C ILE A 38 14.28 -2.29 1.17
N GLU A 39 14.27 -2.18 2.50
CA GLU A 39 15.47 -1.94 3.29
C GLU A 39 16.52 -3.06 3.16
N LYS A 40 16.10 -4.30 2.89
CA LYS A 40 17.04 -5.41 2.63
C LYS A 40 17.75 -5.28 1.29
N LEU A 41 17.19 -4.54 0.33
CA LEU A 41 17.80 -4.32 -0.98
C LEU A 41 19.09 -3.48 -0.91
N LYS A 42 19.37 -2.82 0.23
CA LYS A 42 20.56 -1.98 0.41
C LYS A 42 21.88 -2.67 0.09
N ALA A 43 21.95 -3.99 0.28
CA ALA A 43 23.14 -4.78 -0.05
C ALA A 43 23.48 -4.74 -1.55
N ASP A 44 22.47 -4.68 -2.42
CA ASP A 44 22.62 -4.77 -3.87
C ASP A 44 22.40 -3.43 -4.60
N PHE A 45 21.85 -2.44 -3.89
CA PHE A 45 21.44 -1.14 -4.43
C PHE A 45 21.99 -0.01 -3.54
N PRO A 46 23.22 0.46 -3.79
CA PRO A 46 23.88 1.50 -2.98
C PRO A 46 23.08 2.79 -2.86
N GLN A 47 22.25 3.13 -3.85
CA GLN A 47 21.37 4.30 -3.80
C GLN A 47 20.29 4.21 -2.70
N LEU A 48 20.10 3.05 -2.05
CA LEU A 48 19.25 2.86 -0.88
C LEU A 48 20.01 2.99 0.45
N GLN A 49 21.30 3.33 0.45
CA GLN A 49 22.14 3.37 1.67
C GLN A 49 21.50 4.16 2.83
N ASP A 50 20.78 5.24 2.52
CA ASP A 50 20.14 6.12 3.49
C ASP A 50 18.66 5.77 3.73
N PHE A 51 18.12 4.81 2.97
CA PHE A 51 16.78 4.28 3.19
C PHE A 51 16.73 3.51 4.51
N SER A 52 15.62 3.70 5.21
CA SER A 52 15.18 2.90 6.35
C SER A 52 13.68 2.98 6.48
N ALA A 53 13.04 1.88 6.86
CA ALA A 53 11.60 1.82 7.05
C ALA A 53 11.14 2.83 8.12
N ALA A 54 11.91 2.98 9.20
CA ALA A 54 11.58 3.90 10.30
C ALA A 54 11.50 5.37 9.88
N LYS A 55 12.35 5.81 8.94
CA LYS A 55 12.39 7.21 8.48
C LYS A 55 11.43 7.50 7.32
N HIS A 56 11.23 6.53 6.43
CA HIS A 56 10.58 6.76 5.13
C HIS A 56 9.16 6.23 5.05
N LEU A 57 8.71 5.46 6.04
CA LEU A 57 7.31 5.07 6.19
C LEU A 57 6.54 6.17 6.93
N ARG A 58 5.45 6.65 6.32
CA ARG A 58 4.43 7.47 6.96
C ARG A 58 3.24 6.59 7.33
N SER A 59 2.64 6.84 8.49
CA SER A 59 1.53 6.01 9.01
C SER A 59 0.15 6.43 8.55
N ASP A 60 -0.05 7.70 8.20
CA ASP A 60 -1.37 8.25 7.85
C ASP A 60 -1.28 9.36 6.78
N PRO A 61 -1.77 9.12 5.55
CA PRO A 61 -2.07 7.79 5.01
C PRO A 61 -0.79 6.93 4.89
N PRO A 62 -0.89 5.59 5.02
CA PRO A 62 0.24 4.68 4.84
C PRO A 62 0.94 4.87 3.50
N SER A 63 2.19 5.34 3.53
CA SER A 63 2.99 5.62 2.32
C SER A 63 4.47 5.47 2.61
N ILE A 64 5.25 5.15 1.57
CA ILE A 64 6.71 5.15 1.59
C ILE A 64 7.18 6.20 0.58
N GLY A 65 8.03 7.12 1.01
CA GLY A 65 8.65 8.11 0.14
C GLY A 65 10.15 8.17 0.35
N TYR A 66 10.92 8.17 -0.73
CA TYR A 66 12.37 8.22 -0.67
C TYR A 66 12.94 9.05 -1.82
N GLY A 67 14.00 9.80 -1.51
CA GLY A 67 14.79 10.53 -2.49
C GLY A 67 16.26 10.41 -2.11
N TYR A 68 17.09 10.02 -3.07
CA TYR A 68 18.54 9.96 -2.97
C TYR A 68 19.13 10.76 -4.12
N ARG A 69 20.02 11.71 -3.81
CA ARG A 69 20.62 12.63 -4.80
C ARG A 69 19.57 13.20 -5.75
N THR A 70 18.64 13.95 -5.17
CA THR A 70 17.55 14.59 -5.89
C THR A 70 17.66 16.09 -5.75
N HIS A 71 17.28 16.81 -6.79
CA HIS A 71 17.13 18.26 -6.76
C HIS A 71 15.68 18.66 -7.01
N GLN A 72 15.36 19.92 -6.70
CA GLN A 72 14.04 20.45 -7.01
C GLN A 72 13.88 20.56 -8.52
N ALA A 73 12.82 19.96 -9.06
CA ALA A 73 12.50 20.10 -10.47
C ALA A 73 12.22 21.58 -10.81
N PRO A 74 12.55 22.03 -12.04
CA PRO A 74 12.06 23.31 -12.54
C PRO A 74 10.54 23.36 -12.37
N LYS A 75 10.01 24.50 -11.92
CA LYS A 75 8.57 24.68 -11.73
C LYS A 75 7.85 24.59 -13.08
N THR A 76 7.40 23.40 -13.43
CA THR A 76 6.42 23.14 -14.47
C THR A 76 5.02 23.21 -13.84
N GLY A 77 3.96 23.42 -14.61
CA GLY A 77 2.60 23.31 -14.06
C GLY A 77 2.27 21.85 -13.71
N GLY A 78 1.27 21.64 -12.86
CA GLY A 78 0.73 20.30 -12.55
C GLY A 78 1.35 19.60 -11.34
N TRP A 79 0.84 18.43 -10.98
CA TRP A 79 1.20 17.72 -9.75
C TRP A 79 2.66 17.26 -9.72
N MET A 80 3.27 16.98 -10.88
CA MET A 80 4.68 16.59 -10.99
C MET A 80 5.65 17.71 -10.60
N SER A 81 5.19 18.96 -10.54
CA SER A 81 6.01 20.10 -10.13
C SER A 81 6.50 20.03 -8.67
N GLY A 82 5.83 19.23 -7.84
CA GLY A 82 6.23 18.93 -6.47
C GLY A 82 7.10 17.67 -6.34
N VAL A 83 7.36 16.95 -7.43
CA VAL A 83 8.15 15.71 -7.43
C VAL A 83 9.63 16.06 -7.64
N PRO A 84 10.54 15.64 -6.73
CA PRO A 84 11.97 15.81 -6.92
C PRO A 84 12.48 15.12 -8.20
N HIS A 85 13.42 15.75 -8.89
CA HIS A 85 14.09 15.15 -10.05
C HIS A 85 15.37 14.45 -9.56
N PRO A 86 15.59 13.17 -9.91
CA PRO A 86 16.84 12.50 -9.58
C PRO A 86 18.02 13.08 -10.38
N ASP A 87 19.17 13.22 -9.73
CA ASP A 87 20.46 13.40 -10.41
C ASP A 87 20.76 12.16 -11.29
N PRO A 88 21.79 12.18 -12.18
CA PRO A 88 22.12 11.00 -12.99
C PRO A 88 22.27 9.71 -12.18
N ASP A 89 22.80 9.77 -10.97
CA ASP A 89 22.97 8.66 -10.04
C ASP A 89 21.97 8.70 -8.85
N GLY A 90 20.92 9.50 -8.98
CA GLY A 90 19.85 9.66 -8.01
C GLY A 90 18.65 8.75 -8.27
N VAL A 91 17.83 8.59 -7.25
CA VAL A 91 16.52 7.93 -7.37
C VAL A 91 15.49 8.67 -6.53
N TRP A 92 14.27 8.75 -7.03
CA TRP A 92 13.11 9.11 -6.24
C TRP A 92 12.01 8.07 -6.42
N PHE A 93 11.35 7.68 -5.34
CA PHE A 93 10.15 6.85 -5.44
C PHE A 93 9.12 7.19 -4.38
N HIS A 94 7.87 6.91 -4.72
CA HIS A 94 6.73 7.03 -3.84
C HIS A 94 5.81 5.81 -4.02
N ILE A 95 5.43 5.20 -2.91
CA ILE A 95 4.48 4.09 -2.85
C ILE A 95 3.40 4.46 -1.86
N ASP A 96 2.15 4.35 -2.25
CA ASP A 96 1.04 4.47 -1.32
C ASP A 96 -0.02 3.39 -1.54
N LEU A 97 -0.79 3.16 -0.49
CA LEU A 97 -2.07 2.45 -0.59
C LEU A 97 -3.15 3.51 -0.51
N HIS A 98 -4.15 3.46 -1.37
CA HIS A 98 -5.24 4.42 -1.36
C HIS A 98 -6.59 3.78 -1.64
N ASP A 99 -7.65 4.54 -1.34
CA ASP A 99 -9.02 4.17 -1.66
C ASP A 99 -9.20 4.12 -3.19
N PRO A 100 -9.76 3.05 -3.78
CA PRO A 100 -10.02 2.96 -5.21
C PRO A 100 -10.82 4.14 -5.81
N ASP A 101 -11.64 4.79 -4.99
CA ASP A 101 -12.50 5.91 -5.38
C ASP A 101 -11.86 7.28 -5.02
N SER A 102 -10.56 7.30 -4.69
CA SER A 102 -9.81 8.53 -4.40
C SER A 102 -9.66 9.45 -5.62
N ASN A 103 -9.90 10.75 -5.40
CA ASN A 103 -9.79 11.80 -6.43
C ASN A 103 -8.49 12.63 -6.36
N LEU A 104 -7.51 12.24 -5.53
CA LEU A 104 -6.20 12.88 -5.55
C LEU A 104 -5.56 12.74 -6.93
N GLN A 105 -4.99 13.84 -7.47
CA GLN A 105 -4.42 13.85 -8.83
C GLN A 105 -3.37 12.77 -9.07
N LEU A 106 -2.65 12.38 -8.02
CA LEU A 106 -1.68 11.28 -8.04
C LEU A 106 -2.34 9.92 -8.33
N HIS A 107 -3.54 9.70 -7.81
CA HIS A 107 -4.27 8.43 -7.86
C HIS A 107 -5.09 8.28 -9.15
N THR A 108 -5.27 9.38 -9.89
CA THR A 108 -5.93 9.41 -11.19
C THR A 108 -4.95 9.26 -12.35
N GLN A 109 -3.65 9.13 -12.08
CA GLN A 109 -2.66 8.90 -13.13
C GLN A 109 -2.87 7.51 -13.75
N PRO A 110 -2.82 7.38 -15.09
CA PRO A 110 -2.97 6.09 -15.73
C PRO A 110 -1.79 5.18 -15.35
N ALA A 111 -2.10 4.03 -14.75
CA ALA A 111 -1.16 2.94 -14.55
C ALA A 111 -1.28 1.95 -15.72
N VAL A 112 -0.15 1.40 -16.18
CA VAL A 112 -0.13 0.36 -17.23
C VAL A 112 -0.99 -0.84 -16.81
N VAL A 113 -0.93 -1.22 -15.53
CA VAL A 113 -1.78 -2.24 -14.92
C VAL A 113 -2.24 -1.74 -13.55
N PRO A 114 -3.54 -1.52 -13.32
CA PRO A 114 -4.07 -1.19 -12.00
C PRO A 114 -3.73 -2.31 -11.02
N THR A 115 -2.99 -1.97 -9.96
CA THR A 115 -2.51 -2.92 -8.95
C THR A 115 -3.20 -2.68 -7.63
N CYS A 116 -3.58 -3.76 -6.95
CA CYS A 116 -4.25 -3.76 -5.67
C CYS A 116 -3.49 -4.60 -4.63
N LEU A 117 -3.46 -4.10 -3.41
CA LEU A 117 -3.13 -4.83 -2.20
C LEU A 117 -4.43 -4.95 -1.40
N GLY A 118 -5.00 -6.16 -1.41
CA GLY A 118 -6.37 -6.48 -1.00
C GLY A 118 -7.41 -5.53 -1.62
N LYS A 119 -8.02 -4.66 -0.80
CA LYS A 119 -9.05 -3.71 -1.27
C LYS A 119 -8.50 -2.34 -1.66
N SER A 120 -7.23 -2.06 -1.33
CA SER A 120 -6.60 -0.77 -1.64
C SER A 120 -5.95 -0.81 -3.02
N ARG A 121 -5.98 0.30 -3.75
CA ARG A 121 -5.13 0.49 -4.92
C ARG A 121 -3.72 0.87 -4.49
N VAL A 122 -2.75 0.50 -5.29
CA VAL A 122 -1.34 0.85 -5.10
C VAL A 122 -0.97 1.96 -6.08
N SER A 123 -0.48 3.10 -5.59
CA SER A 123 0.33 3.98 -6.42
C SER A 123 1.78 3.54 -6.26
N PHE A 124 2.48 3.30 -7.37
CA PHE A 124 3.92 3.11 -7.37
C PHE A 124 4.53 4.00 -8.44
N LEU A 125 5.23 5.04 -7.99
CA LEU A 125 5.96 5.96 -8.84
C LEU A 125 7.44 5.84 -8.55
N ILE A 126 8.24 5.82 -9.61
CA ILE A 126 9.69 5.78 -9.52
C ILE A 126 10.29 6.60 -10.65
N LEU A 127 11.30 7.39 -10.30
CA LEU A 127 12.15 8.14 -11.21
C LEU A 127 13.58 7.71 -10.92
N ASP A 128 14.20 7.05 -11.89
CA ASP A 128 15.58 6.59 -11.83
C ASP A 128 16.47 7.56 -12.63
N GLY A 129 17.59 7.97 -12.05
CA GLY A 129 18.65 8.64 -12.78
C GLY A 129 19.28 7.70 -13.82
N LYS A 130 19.73 8.25 -14.94
CA LYS A 130 20.27 7.47 -16.09
C LYS A 130 21.45 6.53 -15.76
N GLU A 131 22.17 6.79 -14.67
CA GLU A 131 23.33 6.02 -14.19
C GLU A 131 22.97 5.14 -12.97
N THR A 132 21.73 5.17 -12.49
CA THR A 132 21.29 4.29 -11.41
C THR A 132 20.90 2.90 -11.88
N ARG A 133 21.17 1.91 -11.02
CA ARG A 133 20.65 0.56 -11.20
C ARG A 133 19.14 0.57 -10.95
N GLY A 134 18.34 0.13 -11.92
CA GLY A 134 16.88 0.19 -11.83
C GLY A 134 16.29 -0.51 -10.60
N LEU A 135 15.44 0.21 -9.86
CA LEU A 135 14.82 -0.27 -8.61
C LEU A 135 13.38 -0.76 -8.81
N ASN A 136 12.77 -0.51 -9.97
CA ASN A 136 11.38 -0.84 -10.24
C ASN A 136 11.06 -2.33 -10.01
N GLY A 137 11.82 -3.23 -10.66
CA GLY A 137 11.64 -4.68 -10.52
C GLY A 137 11.80 -5.20 -9.07
N PRO A 138 12.91 -4.89 -8.38
CA PRO A 138 13.12 -5.27 -6.98
C PRO A 138 12.02 -4.77 -6.02
N ILE A 139 11.60 -3.51 -6.15
CA ILE A 139 10.51 -2.95 -5.33
C ILE A 139 9.17 -3.61 -5.68
N TRP A 140 8.93 -3.87 -6.97
CA TRP A 140 7.75 -4.62 -7.39
C TRP A 140 7.69 -6.02 -6.76
N GLN A 141 8.83 -6.72 -6.67
CA GLN A 141 8.88 -8.01 -5.98
C GLN A 141 8.56 -7.89 -4.48
N ALA A 142 9.00 -6.82 -3.82
CA ALA A 142 8.61 -6.55 -2.43
C ALA A 142 7.09 -6.36 -2.31
N LEU A 143 6.45 -5.65 -3.24
CA LEU A 143 4.99 -5.50 -3.28
C LEU A 143 4.26 -6.83 -3.53
N VAL A 144 4.69 -7.60 -4.53
CA VAL A 144 4.10 -8.91 -4.89
C VAL A 144 4.19 -9.89 -3.74
N LYS A 145 5.33 -9.93 -3.04
CA LYS A 145 5.54 -10.77 -1.85
C LYS A 145 4.52 -10.48 -0.74
N GLN A 146 4.03 -9.24 -0.65
CA GLN A 146 2.99 -8.83 0.29
C GLN A 146 1.56 -8.97 -0.27
N GLY A 147 1.41 -9.58 -1.45
CA GLY A 147 0.13 -9.90 -2.08
C GLY A 147 -0.35 -8.90 -3.13
N ALA A 148 0.53 -8.03 -3.62
CA ALA A 148 0.17 -7.12 -4.71
C ALA A 148 -0.14 -7.92 -5.98
N ARG A 149 -1.24 -7.56 -6.62
CA ARG A 149 -1.76 -8.23 -7.83
C ARG A 149 -2.55 -7.25 -8.65
N GLN A 150 -2.79 -7.58 -9.92
CA GLN A 150 -3.74 -6.81 -10.72
C GLN A 150 -5.08 -6.69 -9.97
N CYS A 151 -5.63 -5.49 -9.93
CA CYS A 151 -6.94 -5.28 -9.35
C CYS A 151 -7.96 -6.14 -10.07
N ALA A 152 -8.87 -6.78 -9.33
CA ALA A 152 -10.04 -7.40 -9.93
C ALA A 152 -10.76 -6.31 -10.74
N VAL A 153 -10.99 -6.58 -12.02
CA VAL A 153 -11.92 -5.76 -12.80
C VAL A 153 -13.23 -5.83 -12.04
N ARG A 154 -13.78 -4.68 -11.60
CA ARG A 154 -15.17 -4.66 -11.14
C ARG A 154 -15.96 -5.25 -12.29
N SER A 155 -16.47 -6.48 -12.14
CA SER A 155 -17.43 -7.03 -13.07
C SER A 155 -18.62 -6.08 -13.02
N SER A 156 -18.65 -5.10 -13.92
CA SER A 156 -19.86 -4.41 -14.26
C SER A 156 -20.82 -5.53 -14.62
N GLY A 157 -21.79 -5.80 -13.73
CA GLY A 157 -22.89 -6.67 -14.08
C GLY A 157 -23.40 -6.16 -15.43
N CYS A 158 -23.32 -7.00 -16.46
CA CYS A 158 -24.14 -6.77 -17.64
C CYS A 158 -25.57 -6.67 -17.11
N PRO A 159 -26.30 -5.57 -17.35
CA PRO A 159 -27.74 -5.60 -17.15
C PRO A 159 -28.30 -6.47 -18.29
N CYS A 160 -28.38 -7.78 -18.04
CA CYS A 160 -29.23 -8.68 -18.79
C CYS A 160 -30.44 -8.98 -17.90
N GLU A 161 -31.45 -8.12 -17.96
CA GLU A 161 -32.84 -8.30 -17.50
C GLU A 161 -33.54 -6.98 -17.88
N SER A 162 -34.55 -6.90 -18.75
CA SER A 162 -35.60 -7.85 -19.13
C SER A 162 -36.04 -7.59 -20.58
#